data_AF-A0A7C3PCH1-F1
#
_entry.id   AF-A0A7C3PCH1-F1
#
_cell.length_a   1.000
_cell.length_b   1.000
_cell.length_c   1.000
_cell.angle_alpha   90.00
_cell.angle_beta   90.00
_cell.angle_gamma   90.00
#
_symmetry.space_group_name_H-M   'P 1'
#
loop_
_entity.id
_entity.type
_entity.pdbx_description
1 polymer ?
#
loop_
_entity_poly.entity_id
_entity_poly.type
_entity_poly.pdbx_seq_one_letter_code
_entity_poly.pdbx_strand_id
1 'polypeptide(L)'
;MTKVDIVEAIYEKVGFSKKEVAKIVETIFDIIKESLEKEDKIKISGFGNFVVRKKRARRGRNPQTGDDIEISSRRILTFKPSQ
;
A
#
# COMPACT_ATOMS: atom_id res chain seq x y z
N MET A 1 10.20 2.89 -11.43
CA MET A 1 9.93 3.98 -10.47
C MET A 1 10.12 3.45 -9.06
N THR A 2 11.23 3.81 -8.44
CA THR A 2 11.62 3.55 -7.06
C THR A 2 11.30 4.77 -6.17
N LYS A 3 11.51 4.67 -4.85
CA LYS A 3 11.41 5.83 -3.94
C LYS A 3 12.41 6.93 -4.32
N VAL A 4 13.62 6.57 -4.75
CA VAL A 4 14.64 7.53 -5.20
C VAL A 4 14.14 8.27 -6.44
N ASP A 5 13.60 7.53 -7.42
CA ASP A 5 13.03 8.12 -8.64
C ASP A 5 11.89 9.12 -8.31
N ILE A 6 11.04 8.80 -7.31
CA ILE A 6 9.97 9.71 -6.87
C ILE A 6 10.54 10.99 -6.24
N VAL A 7 11.55 10.87 -5.37
CA VAL A 7 12.21 12.02 -4.76
C VAL A 7 12.86 12.91 -5.81
N GLU A 8 13.52 12.32 -6.80
CA GLU A 8 14.15 13.05 -7.91
C GLU A 8 13.11 13.75 -8.78
N ALA A 9 12.04 13.04 -9.18
CA ALA A 9 10.98 13.62 -9.99
C ALA A 9 10.22 14.75 -9.28
N ILE A 10 10.09 14.69 -7.94
CA ILE A 10 9.51 15.78 -7.16
C ILE A 10 10.51 16.94 -7.06
N TYR A 11 11.77 16.66 -6.71
CA TYR A 11 12.84 17.66 -6.60
C TYR A 11 13.00 18.50 -7.87
N GLU A 12 12.93 17.89 -9.06
CA GLU A 12 12.99 18.61 -10.33
C GLU A 12 11.82 19.59 -10.55
N LYS A 13 10.70 19.38 -9.86
CA LYS A 13 9.46 20.16 -10.00
C LYS A 13 9.23 21.16 -8.87
N VAL A 14 9.97 21.05 -7.77
CA VAL A 14 9.78 21.87 -6.57
C VAL A 14 11.08 22.53 -6.14
N GLY A 15 11.00 23.76 -5.66
CA GLY A 15 12.19 24.54 -5.23
C GLY A 15 12.78 24.14 -3.88
N PHE A 16 12.50 22.94 -3.37
CA PHE A 16 13.03 22.44 -2.09
C PHE A 16 14.34 21.70 -2.29
N SER A 17 15.15 21.58 -1.23
CA SER A 17 16.36 20.75 -1.31
C SER A 17 16.01 19.26 -1.45
N LYS A 18 16.88 18.48 -2.11
CA LYS A 18 16.69 17.02 -2.25
C LYS A 18 16.51 16.32 -0.90
N LYS A 19 17.17 16.81 0.16
CA LYS A 19 17.06 16.29 1.53
C LYS A 19 15.66 16.54 2.12
N GLU A 20 15.11 17.73 1.92
CA GLU A 20 13.75 18.06 2.39
C GLU A 20 12.71 17.24 1.64
N VAL A 21 12.83 17.13 0.31
CA VAL A 21 11.93 16.30 -0.50
C VAL A 21 11.97 14.84 -0.03
N ALA A 22 13.16 14.28 0.19
CA ALA A 22 13.30 12.91 0.70
C ALA A 22 12.60 12.74 2.06
N LYS A 23 12.74 13.70 2.97
CA LYS A 23 12.07 13.67 4.28
C LYS A 23 10.56 13.75 4.15
N ILE A 24 10.03 14.59 3.25
CA ILE A 24 8.59 14.72 3.00
C ILE A 24 8.04 13.41 2.45
N VAL A 25 8.70 12.82 1.44
CA VAL A 25 8.28 11.55 0.84
C VAL A 25 8.28 10.42 1.87
N GLU A 26 9.31 10.33 2.71
CA GLU A 26 9.33 9.33 3.79
C GLU A 26 8.16 9.52 4.75
N THR A 27 7.92 10.76 5.18
CA THR A 27 6.84 11.11 6.11
C THR A 27 5.47 10.73 5.54
N ILE A 28 5.25 10.94 4.23
CA ILE A 28 4.00 10.52 3.55
C ILE A 28 3.82 9.00 3.65
N PHE A 29 4.87 8.23 3.36
CA PHE A 29 4.78 6.77 3.42
C PHE A 29 4.56 6.26 4.85
N ASP A 30 5.17 6.89 5.85
CA ASP A 30 4.96 6.51 7.24
C ASP A 30 3.53 6.80 7.71
N ILE A 31 2.97 7.97 7.37
CA ILE A 31 1.57 8.28 7.65
C ILE A 31 0.63 7.26 6.99
N ILE A 32 0.92 6.86 5.75
CA ILE A 32 0.15 5.82 5.04
C ILE A 32 0.25 4.49 5.78
N LYS A 33 1.45 4.05 6.17
CA LYS A 33 1.64 2.78 6.92
C LYS A 33 0.84 2.79 8.22
N GLU A 34 1.00 3.83 9.04
CA GLU A 34 0.31 3.95 10.33
C GLU A 34 -1.22 3.92 10.17
N SER A 35 -1.74 4.59 9.15
CA SER A 35 -3.18 4.59 8.85
C SER A 35 -3.65 3.19 8.43
N LEU A 36 -2.88 2.47 7.61
CA LEU A 36 -3.23 1.12 7.18
C LEU A 36 -3.13 0.09 8.32
N GLU A 37 -2.20 0.25 9.26
CA GLU A 37 -2.10 -0.61 10.45
C GLU A 37 -3.36 -0.52 11.33
N LYS A 38 -3.93 0.69 11.42
CA LYS A 38 -5.21 0.99 12.09
C LYS A 38 -6.44 0.57 11.29
N GLU A 39 -6.26 0.00 10.10
CA GLU A 39 -7.30 -0.41 9.17
C GLU A 39 -8.13 0.75 8.59
N ASP A 40 -7.58 1.97 8.63
CA ASP A 40 -8.22 3.15 8.07
C ASP A 40 -8.25 3.07 6.54
N LYS A 41 -9.33 3.60 5.96
CA LYS A 41 -9.45 3.74 4.50
C LYS A 41 -8.76 5.03 4.08
N ILE A 42 -7.75 4.91 3.21
CA ILE A 42 -7.06 6.08 2.65
C ILE A 42 -7.61 6.35 1.26
N LYS A 43 -8.12 7.56 1.04
CA LYS A 43 -8.60 8.04 -0.25
C LYS A 43 -7.77 9.25 -0.68
N ILE A 44 -7.09 9.12 -1.82
CA ILE A 44 -6.32 10.18 -2.43
C ILE A 44 -7.01 10.54 -3.74
N SER A 45 -7.63 11.74 -3.80
CA SER A 45 -8.34 12.21 -4.98
C SER A 45 -7.41 12.25 -6.20
N GLY A 46 -7.88 11.78 -7.35
CA GLY A 46 -7.09 11.72 -8.59
C GLY A 46 -5.95 10.68 -8.61
N PHE A 47 -5.77 9.90 -7.54
CA PHE A 47 -4.78 8.82 -7.49
C PHE A 47 -5.43 7.46 -7.24
N GLY A 48 -6.22 7.33 -6.17
CA GLY A 48 -6.87 6.06 -5.84
C GLY A 48 -7.21 5.89 -4.36
N ASN A 49 -7.56 4.66 -4.02
CA ASN A 49 -8.00 4.27 -2.68
C ASN A 49 -7.24 3.05 -2.18
N PHE A 50 -6.77 3.10 -0.94
CA PHE A 50 -6.23 1.97 -0.21
C PHE A 50 -7.25 1.48 0.81
N VAL A 51 -7.51 0.17 0.81
CA VAL A 51 -8.48 -0.46 1.71
C VAL A 51 -7.89 -1.74 2.28
N VAL A 52 -7.82 -1.82 3.61
CA VAL A 52 -7.52 -3.06 4.33
C VAL A 52 -8.80 -3.90 4.42
N ARG A 53 -8.73 -5.16 3.97
CA ARG A 53 -9.84 -6.11 4.02
C ARG A 53 -9.46 -7.32 4.86
N LYS A 54 -10.39 -7.76 5.72
CA LYS A 54 -10.27 -9.02 6.47
C LYS A 54 -10.79 -10.17 5.62
N LYS A 55 -9.92 -11.11 5.26
CA LYS A 55 -10.29 -12.38 4.62
C LYS A 55 -10.51 -13.41 5.72
N ARG A 56 -11.69 -14.00 5.76
CA ARG A 56 -12.03 -15.09 6.68
C ARG A 56 -11.29 -16.36 6.29
N ALA A 57 -11.06 -17.22 7.27
CA ALA A 57 -10.53 -18.55 7.02
C ALA A 57 -11.48 -19.33 6.10
N ARG A 58 -10.93 -20.15 5.22
CA ARG A 58 -11.71 -20.96 4.28
C ARG A 58 -10.95 -22.23 3.90
N ARG A 59 -11.68 -23.26 3.51
CA ARG A 59 -11.08 -24.45 2.90
C ARG A 59 -10.63 -24.14 1.48
N GLY A 60 -9.43 -24.60 1.15
CA GLY A 60 -8.87 -24.67 -0.19
C GLY A 60 -8.43 -26.10 -0.49
N ARG A 61 -7.81 -26.31 -1.64
CA ARG A 61 -7.20 -27.60 -2.01
C ARG A 61 -5.76 -27.40 -2.44
N ASN A 62 -4.89 -28.34 -2.10
CA ASN A 62 -3.55 -28.39 -2.65
C ASN A 62 -3.66 -28.69 -4.16
N PRO A 63 -3.17 -27.83 -5.06
CA PRO A 63 -3.28 -28.05 -6.50
C PRO A 63 -2.46 -29.26 -7.00
N GLN A 64 -1.47 -29.73 -6.24
CA GLN A 64 -0.65 -30.89 -6.61
C GLN A 64 -1.22 -32.22 -6.11
N THR A 65 -1.79 -32.26 -4.89
CA THR A 65 -2.27 -33.51 -4.26
C THR A 65 -3.79 -33.63 -4.19
N GLY A 66 -4.52 -32.52 -4.31
CA GLY A 66 -5.98 -32.48 -4.18
C GLY A 66 -6.49 -32.45 -2.74
N ASP A 67 -5.60 -32.58 -1.75
CA ASP A 67 -5.93 -32.59 -0.33
C ASP A 67 -6.56 -31.27 0.12
N ASP A 68 -7.48 -31.36 1.07
CA ASP A 68 -8.08 -30.19 1.68
C ASP A 68 -7.08 -29.48 2.60
N ILE A 69 -6.92 -28.18 2.39
CA ILE A 69 -6.07 -27.31 3.21
C ILE A 69 -6.89 -26.17 3.80
N GLU A 70 -6.60 -25.78 5.04
CA GLU A 70 -7.17 -24.57 5.61
C GLU A 70 -6.34 -23.34 5.22
N ILE A 71 -6.99 -22.36 4.61
CA ILE A 71 -6.39 -21.05 4.36
C ILE A 71 -6.78 -20.16 5.53
N SER A 72 -5.80 -19.81 6.35
CA SER A 72 -6.02 -18.99 7.56
C SER A 72 -6.59 -17.61 7.26
N SER A 73 -7.30 -17.05 8.24
CA SER A 73 -7.78 -15.68 8.16
C SER A 73 -6.61 -14.71 8.14
N ARG A 74 -6.71 -13.66 7.33
CA ARG A 74 -5.65 -12.65 7.20
C ARG A 74 -6.20 -11.30 6.79
N ARG A 75 -5.40 -10.25 7.01
CA ARG A 75 -5.63 -8.92 6.45
C ARG A 75 -4.95 -8.84 5.10
N ILE A 76 -5.63 -8.23 4.13
CA ILE A 76 -5.05 -7.91 2.82
C ILE A 76 -5.21 -6.43 2.56
N LEU A 77 -4.23 -5.82 1.91
CA LEU A 77 -4.32 -4.47 1.38
C LEU A 77 -4.78 -4.55 -0.07
N THR A 78 -5.79 -3.76 -0.44
CA THR A 78 -6.20 -3.57 -1.84
C THR A 78 -6.04 -2.11 -2.22
N PHE A 79 -5.39 -1.85 -3.35
CA PHE A 79 -5.35 -0.54 -3.98
C PHE A 79 -6.27 -0.52 -5.21
N LYS A 80 -7.07 0.53 -5.36
CA LYS A 80 -7.88 0.78 -6.56
C LYS A 80 -7.52 2.16 -7.11
N PRO A 81 -6.94 2.27 -8.32
CA PRO A 81 -6.65 3.56 -8.93
C PRO A 81 -7.94 4.35 -9.19
N SER A 82 -7.85 5.67 -9.23
CA SER A 82 -8.94 6.51 -9.73
C SER A 82 -9.17 6.25 -11.22
N GLN A 83 -10.40 6.48 -11.68
CA GLN A 83 -10.72 6.52 -13.10
C GLN A 83 -10.09 7.74 -13.77
#